data_AF-A0A3D2AUU7-F1
#
_entry.id   AF-A0A3D2AUU7-F1
#
_cell.length_a   1.000
_cell.length_b   1.000
_cell.length_c   1.000
_cell.angle_alpha   90.00
_cell.angle_beta   90.00
_cell.angle_gamma   90.00
#
_symmetry.space_group_name_H-M   'P 1'
#
loop_
_entity.id
_entity.type
_entity.pdbx_description
1 polymer ?
#
loop_
_entity_poly.entity_id
_entity_poly.type
_entity_poly.pdbx_seq_one_letter_code
_entity_poly.pdbx_strand_id
1 'polypeptide(L)'
;MLASNHESDGPREACGVAGVYLPSLSGYEAASVAFHALFALQHRGQESAGIAASDGRNIRNFTNEGLVSNAFRQEDIERLPGHIA
;
A
#
# COMPACT_ATOMS: atom_id res chain seq x y z
N MET A 1 -38.59 14.07 -25.66
CA MET A 1 -38.62 12.94 -24.72
C MET A 1 -37.18 12.45 -24.55
N LEU A 2 -36.74 12.36 -23.31
CA LEU A 2 -35.35 12.35 -22.86
C LEU A 2 -34.61 11.03 -23.15
N ALA A 3 -33.30 11.12 -23.36
CA ALA A 3 -32.34 10.24 -22.70
C ALA A 3 -31.01 11.00 -22.59
N SER A 4 -30.85 11.78 -21.52
CA SER A 4 -29.54 12.25 -21.07
C SER A 4 -28.75 11.02 -20.64
N ASN A 5 -27.70 10.66 -21.38
CA ASN A 5 -26.73 9.67 -20.95
C ASN A 5 -26.09 10.19 -19.65
N HIS A 6 -26.53 9.64 -18.53
CA HIS A 6 -25.89 9.82 -17.25
C HIS A 6 -24.59 9.02 -17.31
N GLU A 7 -23.49 9.65 -17.74
CA GLU A 7 -22.17 9.12 -17.40
C GLU A 7 -22.18 8.96 -15.88
N SER A 8 -21.97 7.74 -15.40
CA SER A 8 -21.96 7.47 -13.97
C SER A 8 -20.79 8.21 -13.36
N ASP A 9 -21.08 9.22 -12.55
CA ASP A 9 -20.13 9.97 -11.72
C ASP A 9 -19.68 9.10 -10.53
N GLY A 10 -19.27 7.85 -10.82
CA GLY A 10 -18.86 6.84 -9.86
C GLY A 10 -17.33 6.72 -9.80
N PRO A 11 -16.77 6.10 -8.74
CA PRO A 11 -15.33 5.95 -8.58
C PRO A 11 -14.73 5.26 -9.81
N ARG A 12 -13.94 6.01 -10.59
CA ARG A 12 -13.00 5.44 -11.55
C ARG A 12 -11.94 4.67 -10.75
N GLU A 13 -11.37 3.61 -11.32
CA GLU A 13 -10.27 2.89 -10.68
C GLU A 13 -9.23 3.89 -10.16
N ALA A 14 -8.99 3.90 -8.85
CA ALA A 14 -8.19 4.91 -8.20
C ALA A 14 -7.31 4.22 -7.17
N CYS A 15 -6.00 4.20 -7.41
CA CYS A 15 -5.05 3.52 -6.51
C CYS A 15 -5.10 4.09 -5.08
N GLY A 16 -4.94 3.22 -4.09
CA GLY A 16 -4.75 3.62 -2.69
C GLY A 16 -3.29 3.93 -2.40
N VAL A 17 -3.03 4.96 -1.60
CA VAL A 17 -1.69 5.30 -1.10
C VAL A 17 -1.75 5.46 0.41
N ALA A 18 -0.76 4.91 1.10
CA ALA A 18 -0.55 5.08 2.53
C ALA A 18 0.92 5.44 2.78
N GLY A 19 1.18 6.24 3.82
CA GLY A 19 2.52 6.57 4.28
C GLY A 19 2.61 6.42 5.80
N VAL A 20 3.72 5.89 6.28
CA VAL A 20 3.98 5.59 7.68
C VAL A 20 5.30 6.21 8.08
N TYR A 21 5.29 6.93 9.20
CA TYR A 21 6.49 7.39 9.89
C TYR A 21 6.40 6.98 11.36
N LEU A 22 7.37 6.21 11.83
CA LEU A 22 7.43 5.73 13.20
C LEU A 22 8.63 6.34 13.93
N PRO A 23 8.51 6.66 15.22
CA PRO A 23 9.67 6.93 16.06
C PRO A 23 10.59 5.71 16.11
N SER A 24 11.91 5.92 16.06
CA SER A 24 12.91 4.84 16.07
C SER A 24 12.88 3.96 17.35
N LEU A 25 12.19 4.39 18.41
CA LEU A 25 12.03 3.66 19.66
C LEU A 25 10.74 2.82 19.73
N SER A 26 9.93 2.79 18.66
CA SER A 26 8.62 2.14 18.67
C SER A 26 8.68 0.60 18.73
N GLY A 27 9.80 0.00 18.30
CA GLY A 27 9.92 -1.46 18.18
C GLY A 27 9.12 -2.08 17.03
N TYR A 28 8.49 -1.24 16.18
CA TYR A 28 7.74 -1.64 15.00
C TYR A 28 8.47 -1.23 13.71
N GLU A 29 8.32 -2.04 12.66
CA GLU A 29 8.78 -1.71 11.31
C GLU A 29 7.67 -1.00 10.53
N ALA A 30 8.00 0.11 9.86
CA ALA A 30 7.02 0.92 9.14
C ALA A 30 6.34 0.15 8.00
N ALA A 31 7.07 -0.77 7.35
CA ALA A 31 6.54 -1.63 6.28
C ALA A 31 5.38 -2.51 6.77
N SER A 32 5.45 -3.05 8.00
CA SER A 32 4.38 -3.86 8.57
C SER A 32 3.10 -3.04 8.79
N VAL A 33 3.24 -1.78 9.22
CA VAL A 33 2.08 -0.89 9.38
C VAL A 33 1.52 -0.49 8.01
N ALA A 34 2.40 -0.21 7.04
CA ALA A 34 2.01 0.13 5.67
C ALA A 34 1.25 -1.02 4.98
N PHE A 35 1.67 -2.27 5.18
CA PHE A 35 0.93 -3.45 4.70
C PHE A 35 -0.52 -3.47 5.19
N HIS A 36 -0.75 -3.27 6.48
CA HIS A 36 -2.11 -3.24 7.04
C HIS A 36 -2.92 -2.04 6.52
N ALA A 37 -2.28 -0.89 6.31
CA ALA A 37 -2.93 0.28 5.71
C ALA A 37 -3.34 0.00 4.26
N LEU A 38 -2.47 -0.60 3.45
CA LEU A 38 -2.78 -1.02 2.08
C LEU A 38 -3.88 -2.08 2.05
N PHE A 39 -3.87 -3.02 2.99
CA PHE A 39 -4.93 -4.02 3.12
C PHE A 39 -6.29 -3.37 3.38
N ALA A 40 -6.36 -2.36 4.26
CA ALA A 40 -7.58 -1.58 4.47
C ALA A 40 -8.01 -0.79 3.22
N LEU A 41 -7.06 -0.38 2.39
CA LEU A 41 -7.29 0.32 1.11
C LEU A 41 -7.50 -0.61 -0.09
N GLN A 42 -7.51 -1.94 0.07
CA GLN A 42 -7.62 -2.90 -1.03
C GLN A 42 -8.80 -2.66 -1.97
N HIS A 43 -9.90 -2.10 -1.45
CA HIS A 43 -11.09 -1.76 -2.22
C HIS A 43 -10.85 -0.65 -3.28
N ARG A 44 -9.68 0.00 -3.27
CA ARG A 44 -9.26 1.06 -4.20
C ARG A 44 -8.49 0.51 -5.40
N GLY A 45 -7.83 -0.64 -5.30
CA GLY A 45 -7.13 -1.27 -6.42
C GLY A 45 -6.79 -2.72 -6.10
N GLN A 46 -6.88 -3.61 -7.10
CA GLN A 46 -6.75 -5.07 -6.92
C GLN A 46 -5.70 -5.72 -7.83
N GLU A 47 -5.09 -4.94 -8.72
CA GLU A 47 -4.18 -5.45 -9.76
C GLU A 47 -2.74 -5.64 -9.26
N SER A 48 -2.28 -4.80 -8.34
CA SER A 48 -0.93 -4.86 -7.78
C SER A 48 -0.84 -4.12 -6.45
N ALA A 49 0.21 -4.39 -5.68
CA ALA A 49 0.56 -3.66 -4.48
C ALA A 49 2.08 -3.57 -4.30
N GLY A 50 2.55 -2.50 -3.67
CA GLY A 50 3.97 -2.28 -3.41
C GLY A 50 4.20 -1.49 -2.13
N ILE A 51 5.32 -1.77 -1.46
CA ILE A 51 5.80 -1.04 -0.29
C ILE A 51 7.25 -0.65 -0.56
N ALA A 52 7.58 0.61 -0.31
CA ALA A 52 8.94 1.08 -0.14
C ALA A 52 9.17 1.35 1.35
N ALA A 53 10.37 1.10 1.87
CA ALA A 53 10.72 1.39 3.26
C ALA A 53 12.11 2.00 3.34
N SER A 54 12.32 2.86 4.35
CA SER A 54 13.59 3.54 4.57
C SER A 54 13.99 3.61 6.04
N ASP A 55 15.29 3.42 6.27
CA ASP A 55 15.98 3.71 7.53
C ASP A 55 16.44 5.18 7.63
N GLY A 56 16.00 6.05 6.71
CA GLY A 56 16.41 7.45 6.58
C GLY A 56 17.71 7.65 5.80
N ARG A 57 18.37 6.56 5.36
CA ARG A 57 19.60 6.60 4.54
C ARG A 57 19.45 5.82 3.25
N ASN A 58 18.82 4.65 3.31
CA ASN A 58 18.62 3.76 2.18
C ASN A 58 17.12 3.52 1.97
N ILE A 59 16.71 3.30 0.72
CA ILE A 59 15.35 2.89 0.37
C ILE A 59 15.41 1.46 -0.15
N ARG A 60 14.50 0.62 0.33
CA ARG A 60 14.24 -0.74 -0.15
C ARG A 60 12.80 -0.79 -0.62
N ASN A 61 12.50 -1.55 -1.67
CA ASN A 61 11.14 -1.71 -2.14
C ASN A 61 10.85 -3.15 -2.55
N PHE A 62 9.57 -3.50 -2.51
CA PHE A 62 9.04 -4.72 -3.06
C PHE A 62 7.67 -4.41 -3.68
N THR A 63 7.40 -4.97 -4.86
CA THR A 63 6.14 -4.80 -5.58
C THR A 63 5.78 -6.12 -6.22
N ASN A 64 4.49 -6.47 -6.21
CA ASN A 64 3.98 -7.68 -6.82
C ASN A 64 2.54 -7.49 -7.29
N GLU A 65 2.12 -8.36 -8.21
CA GLU A 65 0.75 -8.37 -8.73
C GLU A 65 -0.24 -9.01 -7.74
N GLY A 66 -1.51 -8.63 -7.86
CA GLY A 66 -2.63 -9.18 -7.12
C GLY A 66 -3.00 -8.43 -5.85
N LEU A 67 -3.91 -9.04 -5.09
CA LEU A 67 -4.39 -8.52 -3.81
C LEU A 67 -3.22 -8.40 -2.82
N VAL A 68 -3.23 -7.37 -1.97
CA VAL A 68 -2.26 -7.11 -0.90
C VAL A 68 -1.96 -8.38 -0.08
N SER A 69 -2.97 -9.18 0.29
CA SER A 69 -2.76 -10.42 1.05
C SER A 69 -1.98 -11.50 0.31
N ASN A 70 -1.97 -11.46 -1.02
CA ASN A 70 -1.32 -12.45 -1.89
C ASN A 70 -0.02 -11.89 -2.49
N ALA A 71 0.07 -10.57 -2.65
CA ALA A 71 1.22 -9.86 -3.19
C ALA A 71 2.42 -9.97 -2.25
N PHE A 72 2.20 -9.98 -0.92
CA PHE A 72 3.25 -10.06 0.10
C PHE A 72 3.16 -11.34 0.91
N ARG A 73 4.31 -12.01 1.08
CA ARG A 73 4.54 -12.96 2.17
C ARG A 73 5.15 -12.24 3.36
N GLN A 74 5.09 -12.86 4.54
CA GLN A 74 5.72 -12.30 5.74
C GLN A 74 7.21 -12.02 5.53
N GLU A 75 7.92 -12.94 4.87
CA GLU A 75 9.34 -12.79 4.54
C GLU A 75 9.64 -11.58 3.62
N ASP A 76 8.70 -11.17 2.76
CA ASP A 76 8.89 -10.00 1.90
C ASP A 76 8.86 -8.70 2.72
N ILE A 77 7.95 -8.63 3.71
CA ILE A 77 7.81 -7.49 4.62
C ILE A 77 9.02 -7.40 5.55
N GLU A 78 9.50 -8.53 6.09
CA GLU A 78 10.68 -8.59 6.95
C GLU A 78 11.96 -8.11 6.25
N ARG A 79 11.99 -8.13 4.91
CA ARG A 79 13.12 -7.62 4.09
C ARG A 79 13.04 -6.12 3.80
N LEU A 80 12.05 -5.43 4.35
CA LEU A 80 11.83 -3.99 4.21
C LEU A 80 12.01 -3.25 5.56
N PRO A 81 13.19 -3.31 6.21
CA PRO A 81 13.42 -2.62 7.47
C PRO A 81 13.41 -1.10 7.29
N GLY A 82 12.90 -0.39 8.29
CA GLY A 82 12.84 1.05 8.28
C GLY A 82 11.77 1.63 9.20
N HIS A 83 11.95 2.90 9.53
CA HIS A 83 10.99 3.68 10.31
C HIS A 83 10.15 4.61 9.43
N ILE A 84 10.32 4.52 8.10
CA ILE A 84 9.55 5.22 7.08
C ILE A 84 9.08 4.19 6.06
N ALA A 85 7.82 4.24 5.63
CA ALA A 85 7.29 3.45 4.52
C ALA A 85 6.20 4.20 3.75
#